data_AF-S3C0K0-F1
#
_entry.id   AF-S3C0K0-F1
#
_cell.length_a   1.000
_cell.length_b   1.000
_cell.length_c   1.000
_cell.angle_alpha   90.00
_cell.angle_beta   90.00
_cell.angle_gamma   90.00
#
_symmetry.space_group_name_H-M   'P 1'
#
loop_
_entity.id
_entity.type
_entity.pdbx_description
1 polymer ?
#
loop_
_entity_poly.entity_id
_entity_poly.type
_entity_poly.pdbx_seq_one_letter_code
_entity_poly.pdbx_strand_id
1 'polypeptide(L)'
;MADAQAQEKMRSLSEEYTKLQQEQQTLIGNQQRLNAQKTENEGVKKEFEKLKEGEVIYKMVGPVLLKQETFEADSTVKGRLDFIEKEMTRLEDEIQESNGKMDKIKDQIMAMQAPPQAAA
;
A
#
# COMPACT_ATOMS: atom_id res chain seq x y z
N MET A 1 -19.85 37.34 10.18
CA MET A 1 -18.42 36.93 10.15
C MET A 1 -18.25 35.47 10.57
N ALA A 2 -18.90 35.00 11.63
CA ALA A 2 -18.85 33.59 12.07
C ALA A 2 -19.33 32.59 10.98
N ASP A 3 -20.39 32.92 10.23
CA ASP A 3 -20.91 32.02 9.18
C ASP A 3 -19.94 31.85 8.00
N ALA A 4 -19.23 32.91 7.61
CA ALA A 4 -18.23 32.86 6.55
C ALA A 4 -17.01 32.01 6.94
N GLN A 5 -16.59 32.08 8.22
CA GLN A 5 -15.51 31.24 8.74
C GLN A 5 -15.92 29.77 8.82
N ALA A 6 -17.17 29.47 9.19
CA ALA A 6 -17.69 28.10 9.20
C ALA A 6 -17.78 27.50 7.80
N GLN A 7 -18.24 28.26 6.81
CA GLN A 7 -18.28 27.84 5.41
C GLN A 7 -16.89 27.58 4.83
N GLU A 8 -15.92 28.45 5.11
CA GLU A 8 -14.55 28.28 4.63
C GLU A 8 -13.88 27.04 5.25
N LYS A 9 -14.10 26.80 6.55
CA LYS A 9 -13.62 25.59 7.23
C LYS A 9 -14.23 24.32 6.66
N MET A 10 -15.53 24.32 6.36
CA MET A 10 -16.23 23.20 5.73
C MET A 10 -15.64 22.88 4.34
N ARG A 11 -15.36 23.92 3.55
CA ARG A 11 -14.75 23.78 2.23
C ARG A 11 -13.36 23.17 2.33
N SER A 12 -12.51 23.70 3.21
CA SER A 12 -11.15 23.19 3.42
C SER A 12 -11.14 21.73 3.86
N LEU A 13 -12.02 21.33 4.79
CA LEU A 13 -12.14 19.93 5.23
C LEU A 13 -12.60 19.01 4.09
N SER A 14 -13.52 19.47 3.23
CA SER A 14 -13.99 18.70 2.08
C SER A 14 -12.89 18.50 1.02
N GLU A 15 -12.07 19.53 0.78
CA GLU A 15 -10.91 19.46 -0.11
C GLU A 15 -9.85 18.49 0.45
N GLU A 16 -9.56 18.56 1.76
CA GLU A 16 -8.63 17.64 2.42
C GLU A 16 -9.12 16.19 2.38
N TYR A 17 -10.40 15.94 2.66
CA TYR A 17 -11.01 14.62 2.56
C TYR A 17 -10.88 14.04 1.15
N THR A 18 -11.17 14.84 0.13
CA THR A 18 -11.07 14.43 -1.28
C THR A 18 -9.63 14.06 -1.64
N LYS A 19 -8.65 14.83 -1.15
CA LYS A 19 -7.23 14.55 -1.36
C LYS A 19 -6.81 13.23 -0.70
N LEU A 20 -7.18 13.02 0.57
CA LEU A 20 -6.89 11.77 1.28
C LEU A 20 -7.55 10.56 0.60
N GLN A 21 -8.76 10.71 0.07
CA GLN A 21 -9.43 9.65 -0.67
C GLN A 21 -8.65 9.23 -1.94
N GLN A 22 -8.08 10.20 -2.67
CA GLN A 22 -7.24 9.91 -3.85
C GLN A 22 -5.93 9.22 -3.49
N GLU A 23 -5.29 9.67 -2.40
CA GLU A 23 -4.09 9.05 -1.85
C GLU A 23 -4.36 7.62 -1.40
N GLN A 24 -5.45 7.40 -0.66
CA GLN A 24 -5.94 6.09 -0.24
C GLN A 24 -6.12 5.12 -1.41
N GLN A 25 -6.70 5.59 -2.51
CA GLN A 25 -6.88 4.78 -3.72
C GLN A 25 -5.52 4.35 -4.31
N THR A 26 -4.54 5.24 -4.28
CA THR A 26 -3.17 4.97 -4.76
C THR A 26 -2.46 3.96 -3.86
N LEU A 27 -2.57 4.10 -2.54
CA LEU A 27 -2.01 3.14 -1.57
C LEU A 27 -2.58 1.74 -1.76
N ILE A 28 -3.90 1.63 -1.93
CA ILE A 28 -4.58 0.35 -2.21
C ILE A 28 -4.09 -0.26 -3.53
N GLY A 29 -3.95 0.56 -4.57
CA GLY A 29 -3.40 0.10 -5.86
C GLY A 29 -1.97 -0.44 -5.74
N ASN A 30 -1.12 0.23 -4.96
CA ASN A 30 0.23 -0.22 -4.68
C ASN A 30 0.26 -1.54 -3.90
N GLN A 31 -0.61 -1.69 -2.90
CA GLN A 31 -0.74 -2.92 -2.10
C GLN A 31 -1.15 -4.09 -2.99
N GLN A 32 -2.15 -3.90 -3.86
CA GLN A 32 -2.59 -4.93 -4.81
C GLN A 32 -1.46 -5.38 -5.75
N ARG A 33 -0.68 -4.42 -6.26
CA ARG A 33 0.48 -4.71 -7.11
C ARG A 33 1.55 -5.51 -6.36
N LEU A 34 1.88 -5.14 -5.13
CA LEU A 34 2.85 -5.88 -4.31
C LEU A 34 2.36 -7.28 -3.97
N ASN A 35 1.06 -7.46 -3.69
CA ASN A 35 0.46 -8.78 -3.47
C ASN A 35 0.60 -9.71 -4.68
N ALA A 36 0.38 -9.19 -5.90
CA ALA A 36 0.60 -9.96 -7.11
C ALA A 36 2.07 -10.38 -7.25
N GLN A 37 3.00 -9.44 -7.03
CA GLN A 37 4.43 -9.74 -7.06
C GLN A 37 4.85 -10.74 -5.97
N LYS A 38 4.28 -10.66 -4.77
CA LYS A 38 4.53 -11.60 -3.68
C LYS A 38 4.16 -13.01 -4.11
N THR A 39 2.93 -13.18 -4.63
CA THR A 39 2.42 -14.48 -5.10
C THR A 39 3.34 -15.10 -6.17
N GLU A 40 3.80 -14.30 -7.14
CA GLU A 40 4.75 -14.76 -8.16
C GLU A 40 6.08 -15.20 -7.55
N ASN A 41 6.65 -14.42 -6.63
CA ASN A 41 7.93 -14.75 -6.00
C ASN A 41 7.83 -15.96 -5.04
N GLU A 42 6.70 -16.14 -4.37
CA GLU A 42 6.41 -17.35 -3.60
C GLU A 42 6.31 -18.58 -4.50
N GLY A 43 5.72 -18.43 -5.69
CA GLY A 43 5.72 -19.47 -6.71
C GLY A 43 7.13 -19.86 -7.11
N VAL A 44 7.98 -18.88 -7.41
CA VAL A 44 9.40 -19.12 -7.74
C VAL A 44 10.11 -19.82 -6.57
N LYS A 45 9.93 -19.35 -5.33
CA LYS A 45 10.53 -19.99 -4.15
C LYS A 45 10.12 -21.46 -4.00
N LYS A 46 8.84 -21.78 -4.23
CA LYS A 46 8.35 -23.17 -4.23
C LYS A 46 8.99 -24.03 -5.31
N GLU A 47 9.30 -23.47 -6.48
CA GLU A 47 10.05 -24.19 -7.51
C GLU A 47 11.52 -24.39 -7.11
N PHE A 48 12.14 -23.41 -6.44
CA PHE A 48 13.48 -23.54 -5.88
C PHE A 48 13.57 -24.68 -4.85
N GLU A 49 12.55 -24.85 -4.02
CA GLU A 49 12.47 -25.95 -3.03
C GLU A 49 12.42 -27.34 -3.67
N LYS A 50 12.06 -27.44 -4.96
CA LYS A 50 12.01 -28.69 -5.71
C LYS A 50 13.30 -28.99 -6.48
N LEU A 51 14.27 -28.05 -6.48
CA LEU A 51 15.51 -28.23 -7.21
C LEU A 51 16.32 -29.39 -6.63
N LYS A 52 16.86 -30.22 -7.52
CA LYS A 52 17.75 -31.31 -7.14
C LYS A 52 19.19 -30.82 -7.06
N GLU A 53 19.99 -31.52 -6.28
CA GLU A 53 21.44 -31.27 -6.22
C GLU A 53 22.07 -31.42 -7.62
N GLY A 54 22.86 -30.43 -8.02
CA GLY A 54 23.52 -30.38 -9.33
C GLY A 54 22.69 -29.77 -10.45
N GLU A 55 21.44 -29.36 -10.22
CA GLU A 55 20.67 -28.61 -11.22
C GLU A 55 21.28 -27.22 -11.47
N VAL A 56 21.22 -26.78 -12.72
CA VAL A 56 21.86 -25.53 -13.17
C VAL A 56 20.81 -24.45 -13.37
N ILE A 57 21.00 -23.32 -12.68
CA ILE A 57 20.14 -22.14 -12.81
C ILE A 57 20.75 -21.16 -13.80
N TYR A 58 19.89 -20.56 -14.62
CA TYR A 58 20.24 -19.47 -15.53
C TYR A 58 19.35 -18.26 -15.27
N LYS A 59 19.97 -17.07 -15.21
CA LYS A 59 19.29 -15.78 -15.12
C LYS A 59 19.28 -15.09 -16.49
N MET A 60 18.12 -14.60 -16.90
CA MET A 60 17.98 -13.79 -18.10
C MET A 60 18.44 -12.35 -17.83
N VAL A 61 19.38 -11.87 -18.65
CA VAL A 61 19.88 -10.50 -18.63
C VAL A 61 19.87 -9.96 -20.06
N GLY A 62 18.89 -9.13 -20.38
CA GLY A 62 18.65 -8.71 -21.77
C GLY A 62 18.37 -9.92 -22.68
N PRO A 63 19.06 -10.07 -23.83
CA PRO A 63 18.86 -11.21 -24.72
C PRO A 63 19.68 -12.46 -24.34
N VAL A 64 20.42 -12.47 -23.23
CA VAL A 64 21.32 -13.58 -22.86
C VAL A 64 20.90 -14.30 -21.58
N LEU A 65 21.27 -15.58 -21.47
CA LEU A 65 21.16 -16.39 -20.25
C LEU A 65 22.53 -16.54 -19.60
N LEU A 66 22.67 -16.10 -18.35
CA LEU A 66 23.89 -16.24 -17.57
C LEU A 66 23.69 -17.32 -16.53
N LYS A 67 24.63 -18.27 -16.46
CA LYS A 67 24.64 -19.27 -15.40
C LYS A 67 24.76 -18.55 -14.05
N GLN A 68 23.93 -18.92 -13.09
CA GLN A 68 23.93 -18.35 -11.76
C GLN A 68 24.04 -19.46 -10.71
N GLU A 69 24.77 -19.20 -9.63
CA GLU A 69 24.90 -20.12 -8.52
C GLU A 69 23.57 -20.26 -7.77
N THR A 70 23.19 -21.50 -7.43
CA THR A 70 21.89 -21.82 -6.81
C THR A 70 21.65 -21.03 -5.53
N PHE A 71 22.68 -20.90 -4.68
CA PHE A 71 22.60 -20.13 -3.45
C PHE A 71 22.35 -18.63 -3.68
N GLU A 72 22.99 -18.02 -4.69
CA GLU A 72 22.78 -16.60 -4.99
C GLU A 72 21.37 -16.34 -5.53
N ALA A 73 20.89 -17.24 -6.39
CA ALA A 73 19.55 -17.13 -6.96
C ALA A 73 18.47 -17.31 -5.86
N ASP A 74 18.64 -18.27 -4.96
CA ASP A 74 17.76 -18.46 -3.79
C ASP A 74 17.77 -17.24 -2.86
N SER A 75 18.96 -16.73 -2.53
CA SER A 75 19.09 -15.53 -1.70
C SER A 75 18.43 -14.30 -2.34
N THR A 76 18.45 -14.20 -3.68
CA THR A 76 17.78 -13.11 -4.41
C THR A 76 16.26 -13.21 -4.29
N VAL A 77 15.70 -14.42 -4.43
CA VAL A 77 14.26 -14.66 -4.28
C VAL A 77 13.80 -14.35 -2.85
N LYS A 78 14.55 -14.83 -1.84
CA LYS A 78 14.27 -14.55 -0.42
C LYS A 78 14.34 -13.06 -0.11
N GLY A 79 15.42 -12.38 -0.51
CA GLY A 79 15.56 -10.95 -0.27
C GLY A 79 14.45 -10.11 -0.92
N ARG A 80 13.95 -10.54 -2.09
CA ARG A 80 12.81 -9.89 -2.74
C ARG A 80 11.51 -10.10 -1.98
N LEU A 81 11.25 -11.31 -1.48
CA LEU A 81 10.10 -11.60 -0.63
C LEU A 81 10.14 -10.76 0.65
N ASP A 82 11.28 -10.74 1.35
CA ASP A 82 11.45 -9.97 2.59
C ASP A 82 11.20 -8.47 2.37
N PHE A 83 11.67 -7.93 1.24
CA PHE A 83 11.40 -6.54 0.86
C PHE A 83 9.91 -6.30 0.62
N ILE A 84 9.27 -7.16 -0.18
CA ILE A 84 7.83 -7.03 -0.49
C ILE A 84 6.99 -7.11 0.79
N GLU A 85 7.32 -8.01 1.71
CA GLU A 85 6.60 -8.16 2.98
C GLU A 85 6.71 -6.91 3.85
N LYS A 86 7.91 -6.35 3.99
CA LYS A 86 8.11 -5.09 4.73
C LYS A 86 7.35 -3.92 4.11
N GLU A 87 7.38 -3.81 2.79
CA GLU A 87 6.64 -2.77 2.08
C GLU A 87 5.12 -2.97 2.19
N MET A 88 4.63 -4.21 2.20
CA MET A 88 3.21 -4.50 2.45
C MET A 88 2.78 -4.03 3.83
N THR A 89 3.55 -4.34 4.88
CA THR A 89 3.26 -3.86 6.24
C THR A 89 3.25 -2.33 6.29
N ARG A 90 4.23 -1.67 5.66
CA ARG A 90 4.26 -0.20 5.60
C ARG A 90 3.01 0.37 4.93
N LEU A 91 2.59 -0.22 3.80
CA LEU A 91 1.38 0.23 3.10
C LEU A 91 0.12 -0.02 3.93
N GLU A 92 0.03 -1.11 4.68
CA GLU A 92 -1.09 -1.37 5.59
C GLU A 92 -1.17 -0.32 6.69
N ASP A 93 -0.04 0.06 7.30
CA ASP A 93 0.02 1.11 8.30
C ASP A 93 -0.39 2.48 7.71
N GLU A 94 0.12 2.85 6.53
CA GLU A 94 -0.23 4.08 5.82
C GLU A 94 -1.73 4.14 5.48
N ILE A 95 -2.31 3.01 5.03
CA ILE A 95 -3.74 2.86 4.74
C ILE A 95 -4.57 3.06 6.02
N GLN A 96 -4.16 2.46 7.13
CA GLN A 96 -4.86 2.60 8.41
C GLN A 96 -4.81 4.04 8.93
N GLU A 97 -3.66 4.70 8.84
CA GLU A 97 -3.49 6.09 9.24
C GLU A 97 -4.36 7.02 8.38
N SER A 98 -4.35 6.83 7.06
CA SER A 98 -5.16 7.61 6.12
C SER A 98 -6.66 7.45 6.38
N ASN A 99 -7.14 6.22 6.59
CA ASN A 99 -8.53 5.96 7.00
C ASN A 99 -8.88 6.69 8.31
N GLY A 100 -8.01 6.63 9.31
CA GLY A 100 -8.21 7.32 10.59
C GLY A 100 -8.27 8.85 10.45
N LYS A 101 -7.52 9.45 9.51
CA LYS A 101 -7.62 10.88 9.18
C LYS A 101 -8.95 11.20 8.49
N MET A 102 -9.35 10.38 7.52
CA MET A 102 -10.62 10.54 6.80
C MET A 102 -11.82 10.48 7.74
N ASP A 103 -11.83 9.53 8.69
CA ASP A 103 -12.89 9.40 9.70
C ASP A 103 -13.00 10.64 10.59
N LYS A 104 -11.86 11.18 11.06
CA LYS A 104 -11.84 12.41 11.85
C LYS A 104 -12.39 13.61 11.08
N ILE A 105 -12.03 13.75 9.79
CA ILE A 105 -12.54 14.84 8.96
C ILE A 105 -14.05 14.69 8.75
N LYS A 106 -14.52 13.46 8.51
CA LYS A 106 -15.94 13.15 8.37
C LYS A 106 -16.72 13.51 9.63
N ASP A 107 -16.22 13.16 10.81
CA ASP A 107 -16.83 13.52 12.09
C ASP A 107 -16.89 15.05 12.29
N GLN A 108 -15.83 15.76 11.93
CA GLN A 108 -15.79 17.23 11.98
C GLN A 108 -16.82 17.88 11.04
N ILE A 109 -16.93 17.36 9.82
CA ILE A 109 -17.94 17.81 8.84
C ILE A 109 -19.35 17.56 9.39
N MET A 110 -19.61 16.36 9.93
CA MET A 110 -20.91 16.02 10.51
C MET A 110 -21.27 16.93 11.69
N ALA A 111 -20.32 17.21 12.58
CA ALA A 111 -20.52 18.10 13.72
C ALA A 111 -20.85 19.55 13.29
N MET A 112 -20.31 20.02 12.16
CA MET A 112 -20.62 21.35 11.61
C MET A 112 -21.96 21.40 10.86
N GLN A 113 -22.44 20.27 10.34
CA GLN A 113 -23.73 20.15 9.66
C GLN A 113 -24.89 19.85 10.63
N ALA A 114 -24.59 19.45 11.87
CA ALA A 114 -25.59 19.19 12.88
C ALA A 114 -26.43 20.48 13.10
N PRO A 115 -27.77 20.39 13.04
CA PRO A 115 -28.60 21.54 13.36
C PRO A 115 -28.28 22.00 14.78
N PRO A 116 -28.25 23.32 15.06
CA PRO A 116 -28.06 23.80 16.43
C PRO A 116 -29.12 23.11 17.29
N GLN A 117 -28.67 22.28 18.24
CA GLN A 117 -29.56 21.59 19.16
C GLN A 117 -30.46 22.64 19.79
N ALA A 118 -31.76 22.35 19.76
CA ALA A 118 -32.81 23.12 20.38
C ALA A 118 -32.47 23.39 21.85
N ALA A 119 -31.88 24.54 22.12
CA ALA A 119 -31.90 25.17 23.42
C ALA A 119 -33.28 25.84 23.54
N ALA A 120 -34.27 25.07 23.98
CA ALA A 120 -35.56 25.54 24.46
C ALA A 120 -35.94 24.73 25.70
#